data_AF-A0A938I8T6-F1
#
_entry.id   AF-A0A938I8T6-F1
#
_cell.length_a   1.000
_cell.length_b   1.000
_cell.length_c   1.000
_cell.angle_alpha   90.00
_cell.angle_beta   90.00
_cell.angle_gamma   90.00
#
_symmetry.space_group_name_H-M   'P 1'
#
loop_
_entity.id
_entity.type
_entity.pdbx_description
1 polymer ?
#
loop_
_entity_poly.entity_id
_entity_poly.type
_entity_poly.pdbx_seq_one_letter_code
_entity_poly.pdbx_strand_id
1 'polypeptide(L)'
;MTYVWYEPSWDGLENRATEEHHKSRGSDCWNQDRCGAVTREMAPMLPFFTTLVFGIIKFERVFLIMQLVTNAAREGCRRAVIDGSTNNEVTHYTQTFMQTSANVATAIRTVTVIVTPATGNTANPTSDLASSASRDLVHVKMPIGCNAVQLISAKYLSGKTLKGEASMRQE
;
A
#
# COMPACT_ATOMS: atom_id res chain seq x y z
N MET A 1 -101.24 11.95 6.61
CA MET A 1 -99.95 11.67 5.93
C MET A 1 -98.95 11.27 7.00
N THR A 2 -98.82 9.98 7.27
CA THR A 2 -97.82 9.41 8.20
C THR A 2 -97.33 8.12 7.57
N TYR A 3 -96.07 8.12 7.16
CA TYR A 3 -95.44 7.04 6.40
C TYR A 3 -95.10 5.89 7.35
N VAL A 4 -95.64 4.71 7.02
CA VAL A 4 -95.24 3.44 7.62
C VAL A 4 -94.00 2.96 6.86
N TRP A 5 -92.87 2.87 7.55
CA TRP A 5 -91.61 2.37 7.00
C TRP A 5 -91.62 0.83 7.01
N TYR A 6 -91.24 0.22 5.87
CA TYR A 6 -91.00 -1.21 5.74
C TYR A 6 -89.49 -1.44 5.85
N GLU A 7 -89.04 -2.10 6.92
CA GLU A 7 -87.64 -2.54 7.04
C GLU A 7 -87.41 -3.83 6.24
N PRO A 8 -86.43 -3.87 5.32
CA PRO A 8 -86.09 -5.11 4.63
C PRO A 8 -85.40 -6.08 5.60
N SER A 9 -85.90 -7.31 5.71
CA SER A 9 -85.24 -8.39 6.44
C SER A 9 -84.00 -8.89 5.67
N TRP A 10 -82.91 -9.13 6.39
CA TRP A 10 -81.57 -9.38 5.84
C TRP A 10 -81.26 -10.87 5.58
N ASP A 11 -82.28 -11.72 5.48
CA ASP A 11 -82.13 -13.18 5.50
C ASP A 11 -81.66 -13.81 4.16
N GLY A 12 -81.18 -13.01 3.20
CA GLY A 12 -80.89 -13.46 1.84
C GLY A 12 -79.49 -13.17 1.29
N LEU A 13 -78.58 -12.58 2.07
CA LEU A 13 -77.27 -12.14 1.55
C LEU A 13 -76.10 -13.10 1.81
N GLU A 14 -76.29 -14.14 2.62
CA GLU A 14 -75.16 -15.02 2.99
C GLU A 14 -74.74 -15.98 1.87
N ASN A 15 -75.63 -16.27 0.90
CA ASN A 15 -75.37 -17.28 -0.13
C ASN A 15 -74.95 -16.73 -1.51
N ARG A 16 -74.61 -15.44 -1.64
CA ARG A 16 -74.15 -14.84 -2.91
C ARG A 16 -72.63 -14.67 -3.03
N ALA A 17 -71.85 -15.24 -2.10
CA ALA A 17 -70.40 -15.05 -2.07
C ALA A 17 -69.59 -16.14 -2.80
N THR A 18 -70.21 -17.18 -3.35
CA THR A 18 -69.47 -18.36 -3.84
C THR A 18 -69.81 -18.76 -5.27
N GLU A 19 -69.78 -17.82 -6.21
CA GLU A 19 -69.76 -18.17 -7.63
C GLU A 19 -69.31 -16.96 -8.46
N GLU A 20 -68.00 -16.77 -8.61
CA GLU A 20 -67.43 -16.36 -9.91
C GLU A 20 -66.03 -16.97 -10.11
N HIS A 21 -65.97 -17.79 -11.16
CA HIS A 21 -64.84 -18.54 -11.64
C HIS A 21 -63.78 -17.64 -12.32
N HIS A 22 -62.52 -17.93 -12.01
CA HIS A 22 -61.38 -17.99 -12.91
C HIS A 22 -61.35 -17.04 -14.13
N LYS A 23 -60.52 -16.01 -14.04
CA LYS A 23 -59.75 -15.52 -15.19
C LYS A 23 -58.30 -15.23 -14.79
N SER A 24 -57.45 -16.23 -14.99
CA SER A 24 -56.00 -16.06 -15.04
C SER A 24 -55.62 -15.17 -16.22
N ARG A 25 -55.23 -13.94 -15.93
CA ARG A 25 -54.39 -13.09 -16.78
C ARG A 25 -53.43 -12.43 -15.81
N GLY A 26 -52.22 -12.96 -15.67
CA GLY A 26 -51.19 -12.84 -16.69
C GLY A 26 -50.12 -12.04 -15.97
N SER A 27 -49.01 -12.71 -15.69
CA SER A 27 -47.84 -12.18 -15.01
C SER A 27 -47.43 -10.82 -15.59
N ASP A 28 -47.71 -9.74 -14.86
CA ASP A 28 -47.04 -8.46 -15.11
C ASP A 28 -45.61 -8.60 -14.60
N CYS A 29 -44.75 -8.91 -15.56
CA CYS A 29 -43.32 -9.01 -15.46
C CYS A 29 -42.76 -7.77 -14.76
N TRP A 30 -42.20 -8.02 -13.59
CA TRP A 30 -41.10 -7.30 -12.97
C TRP A 30 -40.35 -6.42 -13.96
N ASN A 31 -40.51 -5.10 -13.84
CA ASN A 31 -39.67 -4.11 -14.51
C ASN A 31 -38.26 -4.11 -13.87
N GLN A 32 -37.60 -5.27 -13.91
CA GLN A 32 -36.24 -5.52 -13.42
C GLN A 32 -35.17 -5.15 -14.45
N ASP A 33 -35.56 -4.80 -15.68
CA ASP A 33 -34.64 -4.60 -16.80
C ASP A 33 -33.86 -3.27 -16.76
N ARG A 34 -34.26 -2.29 -15.93
CA ARG A 34 -33.56 -0.98 -15.91
C ARG A 34 -32.44 -0.88 -14.88
N CYS A 35 -32.45 -1.68 -13.82
CA CYS A 35 -31.36 -1.69 -12.81
C CYS A 35 -30.22 -2.67 -13.13
N GLY A 36 -30.41 -3.60 -14.08
CA GLY A 36 -29.39 -4.59 -14.46
C GLY A 36 -28.45 -4.17 -15.60
N ALA A 37 -28.87 -3.23 -16.45
CA ALA A 37 -28.12 -2.85 -17.65
C ALA A 37 -26.78 -2.18 -17.30
N VAL A 38 -26.79 -1.21 -16.38
CA VAL A 38 -25.59 -0.47 -15.95
C VAL A 38 -24.57 -1.40 -15.29
N THR A 39 -25.03 -2.38 -14.52
CA THR A 39 -24.17 -3.38 -13.86
C THR A 39 -23.43 -4.24 -14.88
N ARG A 40 -24.05 -4.62 -16.01
CA ARG A 40 -23.39 -5.40 -17.07
C ARG A 40 -22.34 -4.59 -17.82
N GLU A 41 -22.59 -3.30 -18.04
CA GLU A 41 -21.67 -2.41 -18.75
C GLU A 41 -20.47 -1.98 -17.89
N MET A 42 -20.68 -1.84 -16.57
CA MET A 42 -19.61 -1.50 -15.63
C MET A 42 -18.86 -2.72 -15.06
N ALA A 43 -19.42 -3.93 -15.19
CA ALA A 43 -18.77 -5.17 -14.77
C ALA A 43 -17.34 -5.36 -15.30
N PRO A 44 -17.00 -5.06 -16.58
CA PRO A 44 -15.62 -5.17 -17.07
C PRO A 44 -14.71 -4.01 -16.64
N MET A 45 -15.26 -2.86 -16.26
CA MET A 45 -14.46 -1.69 -15.84
C MET A 45 -13.89 -1.88 -14.44
N LEU A 46 -14.65 -2.52 -13.55
CA LEU A 46 -14.27 -2.75 -12.16
C LEU A 46 -12.99 -3.61 -11.99
N PRO A 47 -12.79 -4.76 -12.69
CA PRO A 47 -11.53 -5.50 -12.64
C PRO A 47 -10.35 -4.73 -13.24
N PHE A 48 -10.58 -3.88 -14.25
CA PHE A 48 -9.54 -3.02 -14.81
C PHE A 48 -9.12 -1.94 -13.81
N PHE A 49 -10.09 -1.24 -13.22
CA PHE A 49 -9.84 -0.19 -12.23
C PHE A 49 -9.17 -0.74 -10.97
N THR A 50 -9.62 -1.88 -10.45
CA THR A 50 -8.98 -2.53 -9.29
C THR A 50 -7.54 -2.93 -9.59
N THR A 51 -7.25 -3.48 -10.77
CA THR A 51 -5.87 -3.80 -11.19
C THR A 51 -4.99 -2.56 -11.22
N LEU A 52 -5.51 -1.44 -11.74
CA LEU A 52 -4.81 -0.16 -11.77
C LEU A 52 -4.53 0.37 -10.35
N VAL A 53 -5.54 0.38 -9.47
CA VAL A 53 -5.41 0.84 -8.08
C VAL A 53 -4.42 -0.03 -7.31
N PHE A 54 -4.46 -1.35 -7.45
CA PHE A 54 -3.45 -2.23 -6.85
C PHE A 54 -2.05 -1.99 -7.42
N GLY A 55 -1.93 -1.59 -8.68
CA GLY A 55 -0.67 -1.14 -9.26
C GLY A 55 -0.12 0.10 -8.56
N ILE A 56 -0.98 1.11 -8.36
CA ILE A 56 -0.63 2.39 -7.72
C ILE A 56 -0.21 2.16 -6.26
N ILE A 57 -1.01 1.45 -5.45
CA ILE A 57 -0.72 1.19 -4.03
C ILE A 57 0.64 0.48 -3.86
N LYS A 58 0.98 -0.45 -4.76
CA LYS A 58 2.28 -1.13 -4.72
C LYS A 58 3.43 -0.17 -5.01
N PHE A 59 3.25 0.74 -5.97
CA PHE A 59 4.25 1.73 -6.31
C PHE A 59 4.45 2.75 -5.18
N GLU A 60 3.37 3.20 -4.54
CA GLU A 60 3.42 4.15 -3.41
C GLU A 60 4.31 3.64 -2.28
N ARG A 61 4.15 2.37 -1.88
CA ARG A 61 4.97 1.78 -0.80
C ARG A 61 6.45 1.73 -1.15
N VAL A 62 6.76 1.37 -2.40
CA VAL A 62 8.15 1.33 -2.90
C VAL A 62 8.75 2.74 -2.92
N PHE A 63 8.01 3.72 -3.43
CA PHE A 63 8.45 5.11 -3.52
C PHE A 63 8.70 5.73 -2.14
N LEU A 64 7.79 5.51 -1.18
CA LEU A 64 7.96 5.92 0.21
C LEU A 64 9.27 5.38 0.80
N ILE A 65 9.56 4.10 0.55
CA ILE A 65 10.76 3.47 1.08
C ILE A 65 12.02 3.97 0.38
N MET A 66 12.00 4.28 -0.92
CA MET A 66 13.15 4.93 -1.58
C MET A 66 13.55 6.24 -0.89
N GLN A 67 12.57 7.07 -0.54
CA GLN A 67 12.82 8.32 0.19
C GLN A 67 13.37 8.05 1.59
N LEU A 68 12.77 7.10 2.30
CA LEU A 68 13.20 6.73 3.64
C LEU A 68 14.64 6.18 3.66
N VAL A 69 15.00 5.33 2.70
CA VAL A 69 16.36 4.75 2.59
C VAL A 69 17.38 5.82 2.26
N THR A 70 17.04 6.78 1.41
CA THR A 70 17.93 7.90 1.10
C THR A 70 18.15 8.79 2.33
N ASN A 71 17.09 9.04 3.12
CA ASN A 71 17.20 9.76 4.37
C ASN A 71 18.02 8.99 5.42
N ALA A 72 17.81 7.67 5.52
CA ALA A 72 18.59 6.80 6.40
C ALA A 72 20.08 6.79 6.03
N ALA A 73 20.40 6.73 4.73
CA ALA A 73 21.78 6.83 4.25
C ALA A 73 22.42 8.17 4.64
N ARG A 74 21.66 9.28 4.53
CA ARG A 74 22.13 10.61 4.92
C ARG A 74 22.41 10.72 6.42
N GLU A 75 21.52 10.20 7.26
CA GLU A 75 21.73 10.21 8.71
C GLU A 75 22.85 9.24 9.13
N GLY A 76 22.97 8.09 8.45
CA GLY A 76 24.11 7.18 8.58
C GLY A 76 25.44 7.86 8.25
N CYS A 77 25.50 8.63 7.16
CA CYS A 77 26.65 9.46 6.83
C CYS A 77 26.96 10.49 7.93
N ARG A 78 25.93 11.17 8.47
CA ARG A 78 26.11 12.16 9.54
C ARG A 78 26.73 11.55 10.80
N ARG A 79 26.39 10.30 11.10
CA ARG A 79 27.01 9.55 12.21
C ARG A 79 28.43 9.12 11.87
N ALA A 80 28.66 8.72 10.62
CA ALA A 80 29.94 8.21 10.13
C ALA A 80 31.04 9.28 10.02
N VAL A 81 30.68 10.56 9.84
CA VAL A 81 31.68 11.66 9.80
C VAL A 81 32.16 12.10 11.17
N ILE A 82 31.59 11.57 12.26
CA ILE A 82 32.04 11.88 13.61
C ILE A 82 33.27 11.03 13.92
N ASP A 83 34.30 11.65 14.48
CA ASP A 83 35.52 10.99 14.89
C ASP A 83 35.26 9.88 15.92
N GLY A 84 35.91 8.73 15.70
CA GLY A 84 35.73 7.54 16.54
C GLY A 84 34.48 6.71 16.22
N SER A 85 33.70 7.08 15.20
CA SER A 85 32.59 6.24 14.72
C SER A 85 33.12 4.97 14.04
N THR A 86 32.35 3.88 14.13
CA THR A 86 32.72 2.58 13.54
C THR A 86 31.69 2.13 12.51
N ASN A 87 32.12 1.30 11.55
CA ASN A 87 31.23 0.72 10.53
C ASN A 87 30.04 -0.04 11.16
N ASN A 88 30.29 -0.74 12.28
CA ASN A 88 29.25 -1.48 12.97
C ASN A 88 28.21 -0.56 13.62
N GLU A 89 28.65 0.54 14.23
CA GLU A 89 27.75 1.53 14.82
C GLU A 89 26.83 2.16 13.76
N VAL A 90 27.39 2.59 12.63
CA VAL A 90 26.62 3.17 11.52
C VAL A 90 25.63 2.16 10.93
N THR A 91 26.05 0.91 10.78
CA THR A 91 25.18 -0.18 10.32
C THR A 91 24.02 -0.43 11.29
N HIS A 92 24.31 -0.52 12.59
CA HIS A 92 23.28 -0.75 13.60
C HIS A 92 22.31 0.43 13.71
N TYR A 93 22.82 1.66 13.62
CA TYR A 93 22.01 2.88 13.64
C TYR A 93 21.04 2.93 12.45
N THR A 94 21.54 2.70 11.24
CA THR A 94 20.71 2.70 10.02
C THR A 94 19.68 1.57 10.02
N GLN A 95 20.03 0.38 10.53
CA GLN A 95 19.07 -0.71 10.73
C GLN A 95 17.97 -0.33 11.74
N THR A 96 18.33 0.28 12.87
CA THR A 96 17.37 0.73 13.90
C THR A 96 16.45 1.82 13.37
N PHE A 97 16.98 2.76 12.58
CA PHE A 97 16.21 3.81 11.92
C PHE A 97 15.13 3.19 11.01
N MET A 98 15.52 2.28 10.12
CA MET A 98 14.60 1.60 9.21
C MET A 98 13.60 0.69 9.94
N GLN A 99 13.99 0.07 11.06
CA GLN A 99 13.09 -0.72 11.90
C GLN A 99 11.97 0.16 12.47
N THR A 100 12.34 1.32 13.02
CA THR A 100 11.39 2.25 13.64
C THR A 100 10.49 2.92 12.62
N SER A 101 11.03 3.31 11.46
CA SER A 101 10.29 4.10 10.47
C SER A 101 9.38 3.27 9.56
N ALA A 102 9.79 2.05 9.19
CA ALA A 102 9.04 1.25 8.22
C ALA A 102 8.91 -0.24 8.56
N ASN A 103 9.48 -0.70 9.68
CA ASN A 103 9.49 -2.10 10.12
C ASN A 103 10.04 -3.05 9.04
N VAL A 104 11.17 -2.68 8.44
CA VAL A 104 11.80 -3.41 7.33
C VAL A 104 13.30 -3.63 7.56
N ALA A 105 13.79 -3.65 8.80
CA ALA A 105 15.24 -3.81 9.02
C ALA A 105 15.77 -5.17 8.53
N THR A 106 14.95 -6.22 8.57
CA THR A 106 15.29 -7.54 8.03
C THR A 106 15.38 -7.58 6.49
N ALA A 107 14.86 -6.54 5.81
CA ALA A 107 14.95 -6.37 4.37
C ALA A 107 16.28 -5.77 3.91
N ILE A 108 17.04 -5.18 4.83
CA ILE A 108 18.30 -4.51 4.57
C ILE A 108 19.34 -5.57 4.23
N ARG A 109 19.94 -5.45 3.04
CA ARG A 109 21.12 -6.25 2.67
C ARG A 109 22.36 -5.60 3.28
N THR A 110 23.55 -6.13 2.98
CA THR A 110 24.80 -5.60 3.52
C THR A 110 24.94 -4.10 3.27
N VAL A 111 24.83 -3.32 4.34
CA VAL A 111 25.20 -1.91 4.41
C VAL A 111 26.66 -1.79 4.01
N THR A 112 26.96 -0.95 3.02
CA THR A 112 28.33 -0.72 2.59
C THR A 112 28.72 0.71 2.91
N VAL A 113 29.75 0.88 3.74
CA VAL A 113 30.40 2.18 3.96
C VAL A 113 31.69 2.16 3.14
N ILE A 114 31.89 3.19 2.33
CA ILE A 114 33.07 3.37 1.49
C ILE A 114 33.75 4.66 1.94
N VAL A 115 35.03 4.57 2.28
CA VAL A 115 35.83 5.74 2.66
C VAL A 115 36.80 6.02 1.52
N THR A 116 36.70 7.21 0.93
CA THR A 116 37.63 7.66 -0.11
C THR A 116 38.57 8.70 0.50
N PRO A 117 39.88 8.43 0.55
CA PRO A 117 40.84 9.32 1.20
C PRO A 117 40.95 10.66 0.46
N ALA A 118 41.10 11.75 1.20
CA ALA A 118 41.42 13.05 0.65
C ALA A 118 42.90 13.14 0.22
N THR A 119 43.21 14.10 -0.66
CA THR A 119 44.59 14.37 -1.06
C THR A 119 45.46 14.70 0.16
N GLY A 120 46.46 13.86 0.43
CA GLY A 120 47.36 13.99 1.59
C GLY A 120 47.09 12.99 2.73
N ASN A 121 45.97 12.26 2.68
CA ASN A 121 45.65 11.20 3.65
C ASN A 121 46.14 9.83 3.16
N THR A 122 46.38 8.92 4.10
CA THR A 122 46.79 7.54 3.78
C THR A 122 45.62 6.78 3.17
N ALA A 123 45.91 5.90 2.21
CA ALA A 123 44.87 5.11 1.57
C ALA A 123 44.23 4.15 2.59
N ASN A 124 42.89 4.12 2.61
CA ASN A 124 42.09 3.22 3.43
C ASN A 124 41.48 2.10 2.55
N PRO A 125 42.23 1.03 2.22
CA PRO A 125 41.76 -0.01 1.31
C PRO A 125 40.59 -0.84 1.88
N THR A 126 40.42 -0.85 3.21
CA THR A 126 39.37 -1.62 3.89
C THR A 126 38.08 -0.81 4.09
N SER A 127 38.08 0.48 3.74
CA SER A 127 36.96 1.40 4.02
C SER A 127 36.52 1.37 5.49
N ASP A 128 37.49 1.32 6.41
CA ASP A 128 37.22 1.29 7.85
C ASP A 128 37.12 2.71 8.41
N LEU A 129 35.95 3.08 8.93
CA LEU A 129 35.70 4.39 9.55
C LEU A 129 36.66 4.70 10.71
N ALA A 130 37.08 3.68 11.47
CA ALA A 130 37.97 3.88 12.61
C ALA A 130 39.36 4.41 12.22
N SER A 131 39.76 4.24 10.96
CA SER A 131 41.05 4.69 10.41
C SER A 131 40.93 5.91 9.49
N SER A 132 39.72 6.49 9.40
CA SER A 132 39.45 7.60 8.50
C SER A 132 39.96 8.91 9.08
N ALA A 133 40.53 9.76 8.24
CA ALA A 133 41.13 11.02 8.64
C ALA A 133 40.26 12.21 8.23
N SER A 134 40.50 13.37 8.84
CA SER A 134 39.83 14.62 8.49
C SER A 134 39.90 14.87 6.98
N ARG A 135 38.79 15.34 6.41
CA ARG A 135 38.52 15.60 4.98
C ARG A 135 38.23 14.38 4.11
N ASP A 136 38.37 13.16 4.61
CA ASP A 136 38.01 11.95 3.85
C ASP A 136 36.54 11.95 3.46
N LEU A 137 36.23 11.47 2.25
CA LEU A 137 34.86 11.36 1.78
C LEU A 137 34.28 10.02 2.22
N VAL A 138 33.30 10.07 3.11
CA VAL A 138 32.54 8.91 3.55
C VAL A 138 31.28 8.78 2.69
N HIS A 139 31.10 7.62 2.07
CA HIS A 139 29.97 7.31 1.20
C HIS A 139 29.23 6.08 1.73
N VAL A 140 27.98 6.25 2.16
CA VAL A 140 27.14 5.18 2.72
C VAL A 140 26.15 4.70 1.66
N LYS A 141 26.13 3.39 1.42
CA LYS A 141 25.21 2.72 0.49
C LYS A 141 24.28 1.77 1.24
N MET A 142 22.99 1.99 1.05
CA MET A 142 21.90 1.25 1.70
C MET A 142 21.09 0.44 0.68
N PRO A 143 21.45 -0.82 0.41
CA PRO A 143 20.63 -1.70 -0.41
C PRO A 143 19.51 -2.35 0.41
N ILE A 144 18.27 -2.28 -0.10
CA ILE A 144 17.10 -2.98 0.47
C ILE A 144 16.49 -3.90 -0.57
N GLY A 145 16.18 -5.14 -0.17
CA GLY A 145 15.47 -6.09 -1.03
C GLY A 145 14.00 -5.69 -1.22
N CYS A 146 13.54 -5.56 -2.47
CA CYS A 146 12.15 -5.23 -2.78
C CYS A 146 11.16 -6.29 -2.26
N ASN A 147 11.61 -7.53 -2.08
CA ASN A 147 10.76 -8.66 -1.66
C ASN A 147 10.11 -8.46 -0.29
N ALA A 148 10.78 -7.76 0.62
CA ALA A 148 10.27 -7.50 1.97
C ALA A 148 9.53 -6.15 2.07
N VAL A 149 9.53 -5.36 1.00
CA VAL A 149 8.87 -4.05 0.91
C VAL A 149 7.51 -4.15 0.22
N GLN A 150 7.37 -5.06 -0.73
CA GLN A 150 6.15 -5.24 -1.52
C GLN A 150 4.98 -5.75 -0.66
N LEU A 151 3.80 -5.13 -0.82
CA LEU A 151 2.58 -5.48 -0.09
C LEU A 151 1.95 -6.80 -0.59
N ILE A 152 2.08 -7.07 -1.88
CA ILE A 152 1.59 -8.29 -2.55
C ILE A 152 2.76 -8.82 -3.35
N SER A 153 3.12 -10.09 -3.13
CA SER A 153 4.26 -10.71 -3.79
C SER A 153 4.09 -10.66 -5.31
N ALA A 154 4.86 -9.78 -5.96
CA ALA A 154 4.70 -9.49 -7.36
C ALA A 154 5.97 -9.87 -8.11
N LYS A 155 5.82 -10.69 -9.15
CA LYS A 155 6.95 -11.26 -9.90
C LYS A 155 7.88 -10.19 -10.50
N TYR A 156 7.38 -8.99 -10.76
CA TYR A 156 8.13 -7.91 -11.42
C TYR A 156 9.18 -7.22 -10.53
N LEU A 157 8.99 -7.19 -9.21
CA LEU A 157 9.99 -6.65 -8.25
C LEU A 157 10.79 -7.75 -7.55
N SER A 158 10.50 -9.02 -7.86
CA SER A 158 11.15 -10.15 -7.22
C SER A 158 12.65 -10.16 -7.51
N GLY A 159 13.46 -10.18 -6.45
CA GLY A 159 14.92 -10.17 -6.54
C GLY A 159 15.54 -8.81 -6.90
N LYS A 160 14.73 -7.75 -7.06
CA LYS A 160 15.24 -6.38 -7.24
C LYS A 160 15.63 -5.77 -5.88
N THR A 161 16.55 -4.81 -5.93
CA THR A 161 17.00 -4.07 -4.75
C THR A 161 16.83 -2.57 -4.97
N LEU A 162 16.23 -1.90 -4.00
CA LEU A 162 16.24 -0.44 -3.88
C LEU A 162 17.57 0.00 -3.29
N LYS A 163 18.08 1.14 -3.71
CA LYS A 163 19.33 1.71 -3.21
C LYS A 163 19.08 3.15 -2.80
N GLY A 164 19.51 3.52 -1.60
CA GLY A 164 19.71 4.90 -1.21
C GLY A 164 21.18 5.11 -0.85
N GLU A 165 21.73 6.23 -1.27
CA GLU A 165 23.14 6.54 -1.11
C GLU A 165 23.29 7.99 -0.68
N ALA A 166 24.27 8.24 0.17
CA ALA A 166 24.66 9.58 0.57
C ALA A 166 26.17 9.63 0.79
N SER A 167 26.74 10.82 0.70
CA SER A 167 28.15 11.04 1.01
C SER A 167 28.35 12.34 1.76
N MET A 168 29.25 12.34 2.73
CA MET A 168 29.67 13.52 3.49
C MET A 168 31.19 13.48 3.68
N ARG A 169 31.81 14.64 3.91
CA ARG A 169 33.23 14.70 4.26
C ARG A 169 33.38 14.66 5.76
N GLN A 170 34.36 13.89 6.22
CA GLN A 170 34.78 13.87 7.62
C GLN A 170 35.41 15.22 8.00
N GLU A 171 35.08 15.72 9.18
CA GLU A 171 35.62 16.97 9.70
C GLU A 171 37.00 16.78 10.34
#